data_AF-A0A4R0NYX1-F1
#
_entry.id   AF-A0A4R0NYX1-F1
#
_cell.length_a   1.000
_cell.length_b   1.000
_cell.length_c   1.000
_cell.angle_alpha   90.00
_cell.angle_beta   90.00
_cell.angle_gamma   90.00
#
_symmetry.space_group_name_H-M   'P 1'
#
loop_
_entity.id
_entity.type
_entity.pdbx_description
1 polymer ?
#
loop_
_entity_poly.entity_id
_entity_poly.type
_entity_poly.pdbx_seq_one_letter_code
_entity_poly.pdbx_strand_id
1 'polypeptide(L)' 'MPQTTNPCSKGSGELRFLQKKSMQEIAEYKNASVRTVYNLLHRGITQLRKEINEKNFLWLW' A
#
# COMPACT_ATOMS: atom_id res chain seq x y z
N MET A 1 -13.53 11.35 -8.28
CA MET A 1 -12.70 11.74 -7.12
C MET A 1 -11.57 10.71 -7.01
N PRO A 2 -10.28 11.06 -7.19
CA PRO A 2 -9.22 10.08 -7.03
C PRO A 2 -9.18 9.67 -5.55
N GLN A 3 -9.39 8.39 -5.27
CA GLN A 3 -9.38 7.90 -3.89
C GLN A 3 -7.94 7.91 -3.41
N THR A 4 -7.57 8.88 -2.58
CA THR A 4 -6.32 8.89 -1.84
C THR A 4 -6.18 7.56 -1.10
N THR A 5 -5.15 6.78 -1.41
CA THR A 5 -4.80 5.55 -0.68
C THR A 5 -5.00 5.76 0.83
N ASN A 6 -5.78 4.87 1.45
CA ASN A 6 -6.15 4.99 2.87
C ASN A 6 -4.91 5.29 3.73
N PRO A 7 -4.95 6.26 4.66
CA PRO A 7 -3.78 6.68 5.43
C PRO A 7 -3.12 5.53 6.19
N CYS A 8 -3.91 4.53 6.62
CA CYS A 8 -3.42 3.33 7.27
C CYS A 8 -2.59 2.42 6.32
N SER A 9 -2.96 2.32 5.03
CA SER A 9 -2.19 1.62 4.01
C SER A 9 -0.90 2.36 3.65
N LYS A 10 -0.94 3.70 3.57
CA LYS A 10 0.24 4.53 3.30
C LYS A 10 1.33 4.31 4.35
N GLY A 11 0.99 4.38 5.64
CA GLY A 11 1.97 4.19 6.70
C GLY A 11 2.57 2.77 6.73
N SER A 12 1.82 1.74 6.31
CA SER A 12 2.37 0.38 6.24
C SER A 12 3.32 0.21 5.05
N GLY A 13 3.02 0.85 3.92
CA GLY A 13 3.87 0.86 2.74
C GLY A 13 5.21 1.56 2.99
N GLU A 14 5.18 2.70 3.66
CA GLU A 14 6.38 3.44 4.03
C GLU A 14 7.31 2.62 4.94
N LEU A 15 6.77 2.02 6.00
CA LEU A 15 7.53 1.17 6.91
C LEU A 15 8.16 -0.03 6.17
N ARG A 16 7.40 -0.66 5.24
CA ARG A 16 7.88 -1.83 4.50
C ARG A 16 8.93 -1.50 3.46
N PHE A 17 8.73 -0.45 2.67
CA PHE A 17 9.53 -0.19 1.47
C PHE A 17 10.60 0.89 1.66
N LEU A 18 10.36 1.90 2.49
CA LEU A 18 11.34 2.95 2.76
C LEU A 18 12.21 2.60 3.98
N GLN A 19 11.59 2.08 5.04
CA GLN A 19 12.30 1.72 6.28
C GLN A 19 12.70 0.23 6.35
N LYS A 20 12.40 -0.56 5.31
CA LYS A 20 12.74 -1.98 5.17
C LYS A 20 12.29 -2.89 6.33
N LYS A 21 11.26 -2.50 7.09
CA LYS A 21 10.71 -3.32 8.17
C LYS A 21 10.01 -4.57 7.62
N SER A 22 10.15 -5.69 8.32
CA SER A 22 9.40 -6.91 8.05
C SER A 22 7.91 -6.74 8.34
N MET A 23 7.06 -7.64 7.82
CA MET A 23 5.62 -7.59 8.11
C MET A 23 5.32 -7.79 9.60
N GLN A 24 6.18 -8.53 10.29
CA GLN A 24 6.08 -8.80 11.73
C GLN A 24 6.36 -7.52 12.54
N GLU A 25 7.47 -6.84 12.25
CA GLU A 25 7.82 -5.56 12.91
C GLU A 25 6.76 -4.46 12.66
N ILE A 26 6.13 -4.46 11.48
CA ILE A 26 5.04 -3.52 11.17
C ILE A 26 3.78 -3.89 11.94
N ALA A 27 3.47 -5.18 12.06
CA ALA A 27 2.32 -5.68 12.81
C ALA A 27 2.44 -5.31 14.30
N GLU A 28 3.63 -5.51 14.87
CA GLU A 28 3.96 -5.10 16.24
C GLU A 28 3.89 -3.58 16.41
N TYR A 29 4.53 -2.81 15.54
CA TYR A 29 4.51 -1.34 15.59
C TYR A 29 3.09 -0.76 15.49
N LYS A 30 2.21 -1.39 14.72
CA LYS A 30 0.83 -0.92 14.49
C LYS A 30 -0.22 -1.58 15.40
N ASN A 31 0.19 -2.44 16.34
CA ASN A 31 -0.73 -3.26 17.15
C ASN A 31 -1.80 -3.96 16.29
N ALA A 32 -1.36 -4.59 15.19
CA ALA A 32 -2.23 -5.24 14.22
C ALA A 32 -1.73 -6.66 13.93
N SER A 33 -2.58 -7.50 13.35
CA SER A 33 -2.13 -8.81 12.86
C SER A 33 -1.28 -8.69 11.59
N VAL A 34 -0.36 -9.63 11.38
CA VAL A 34 0.41 -9.74 10.12
C VAL A 34 -0.52 -9.83 8.90
N ARG A 35 -1.65 -10.54 9.04
CA ARG A 35 -2.68 -10.63 7.99
C ARG A 35 -3.28 -9.26 7.66
N THR A 36 -3.54 -8.43 8.67
CA THR A 36 -4.03 -7.06 8.48
C THR A 36 -3.00 -6.23 7.71
N VAL A 37 -1.72 -6.31 8.08
CA VAL A 37 -0.63 -5.61 7.39
C VAL A 37 -0.53 -6.07 5.93
N TYR A 38 -0.56 -7.38 5.67
CA TYR A 38 -0.57 -7.94 4.32
C TYR A 38 -1.75 -7.42 3.49
N ASN A 39 -2.96 -7.48 4.02
CA ASN A 39 -4.17 -7.03 3.33
C ASN A 39 -4.09 -5.53 2.97
N LEU A 40 -3.59 -4.70 3.88
CA LEU A 40 -3.41 -3.27 3.64
C LEU A 40 -2.37 -2.98 2.56
N LEU A 41 -1.25 -3.70 2.58
CA LEU A 41 -0.19 -3.59 1.56
C LEU A 41 -0.68 -4.07 0.19
N HIS A 42 -1.33 -5.22 0.15
CA HIS A 42 -1.88 -5.79 -1.09
C HIS A 42 -2.88 -4.84 -1.74
N ARG A 43 -3.85 -4.31 -0.96
CA ARG A 43 -4.80 -3.31 -1.45
C ARG A 43 -4.10 -2.05 -1.98
N GLY A 44 -3.12 -1.54 -1.24
CA GLY A 44 -2.35 -0.37 -1.66
C GLY A 44 -1.59 -0.58 -2.97
N ILE A 45 -0.91 -1.72 -3.13
CA ILE A 45 -0.18 -2.07 -4.36
C ILE A 45 -1.15 -2.25 -5.54
N THR A 46 -2.26 -2.95 -5.34
CA THR A 46 -3.28 -3.15 -6.38
C THR A 46 -3.86 -1.81 -6.83
N GLN A 47 -4.11 -0.89 -5.91
CA GLN A 47 -4.57 0.46 -6.24
C GLN A 47 -3.52 1.25 -7.02
N LEU A 48 -2.25 1.25 -6.58
CA LEU A 48 -1.16 1.91 -7.30
C LEU A 48 -1.00 1.37 -8.72
N ARG A 49 -1.10 0.04 -8.89
CA ARG A 49 -1.08 -0.59 -10.22
C ARG A 49 -2.23 -0.09 -11.09
N LYS A 50 -3.44 0.01 -10.53
CA LYS A 50 -4.60 0.55 -11.24
C LYS A 50 -4.38 1.99 -11.67
N GLU A 51 -3.91 2.85 -10.77
CA GLU A 51 -3.63 4.27 -11.08
C GLU A 51 -2.53 4.44 -12.14
N ILE A 52 -1.47 3.63 -12.09
CA ILE A 52 -0.42 3.63 -13.12
C ILE A 52 -0.98 3.17 -14.46
N ASN A 53 -1.76 2.08 -14.48
CA ASN A 53 -2.36 1.58 -15.71
C ASN A 53 -3.37 2.56 -16.31
N GLU A 54 -4.21 3.22 -15.49
CA GLU A 54 -5.12 4.27 -15.97
C GLU A 54 -4.35 5.45 -16.57
N LYS A 55 -3.23 5.87 -15.96
CA LYS A 55 -2.36 6.92 -16.52
C LYS A 55 -1.66 6.48 -17.81
N ASN A 56 -1.20 5.23 -17.89
CA ASN A 56 -0.56 4.69 -19.10
C ASN A 56 -1.58 4.47 -20.23
N PHE A 57 -2.82 4.09 -19.91
CA PHE A 57 -3.91 3.94 -20.89
C PHE A 57 -4.27 5.28 -21.54
N LEU A 58 -4.25 6.37 -20.76
CA LEU A 58 -4.44 7.74 -21.27
C LEU A 58 -3.28 8.24 -22.16
N TRP A 59 -2.14 7.52 -22.21
CA TRP A 59 -0.99 7.87 -23.05
C TRP A 59 -0.94 7.07 -24.37
N LEU A 60 -1.72 5.99 -24.47
CA LEU A 60 -1.80 5.13 -25.66
C LEU A 60 -2.98 5.50 -26.58
N TRP A 61 -3.62 6.64 -26.33
CA TRP A 61 -4.67 7.25 -27.16
C TRP A 61 -4.21 8.63 -27.61
#